data_AF-A0A6V7HTH2-F1
#
_entry.id   AF-A0A6V7HTH2-F1
#
_cell.length_a   1.000
_cell.length_b   1.000
_cell.length_c   1.000
_cell.angle_alpha   90.00
_cell.angle_beta   90.00
_cell.angle_gamma   90.00
#
_symmetry.space_group_name_H-M   'P 1'
#
loop_
_entity.id
_entity.type
_entity.pdbx_description
1 polymer ?
#
loop_
_entity_poly.entity_id
_entity_poly.type
_entity_poly.pdbx_seq_one_letter_code
_entity_poly.pdbx_strand_id
1 'polypeptide(L)' 'EELKSSMNTSVDPCNNFFDYVCGAWNNRTDMIPPYEDSWGRAMLFQHTVFKRIK' A
#
# COMPACT_ATOMS: atom_id res chain seq x y z
N GLU A 1 10.07 9.63 -2.16
CA GLU A 1 10.24 8.71 -1.02
C GLU A 1 9.13 7.65 -0.88
N GLU A 2 7.84 8.00 -0.87
CA GLU A 2 6.71 7.04 -0.71
C GLU A 2 6.61 5.94 -1.78
N LEU A 3 6.90 6.26 -3.05
CA LEU A 3 6.89 5.25 -4.11
C LEU A 3 8.02 4.23 -3.91
N LYS A 4 9.23 4.70 -3.56
CA LYS A 4 10.38 3.82 -3.36
C LYS A 4 10.18 2.86 -2.17
N SER A 5 9.48 3.31 -1.13
CA SER A 5 9.24 2.49 0.06
C SER A 5 8.18 1.40 -0.13
N SER A 6 7.35 1.48 -1.19
CA SER A 6 6.37 0.42 -1.52
C SER A 6 6.92 -0.65 -2.46
N MET A 7 8.06 -0.38 -3.12
CA MET A 7 8.61 -1.23 -4.15
C MET A 7 9.34 -2.46 -3.60
N ASN A 8 9.20 -3.58 -4.30
CA ASN A 8 10.04 -4.76 -4.13
C ASN A 8 11.05 -4.84 -5.30
N THR A 9 12.21 -4.21 -5.13
CA THR A 9 13.23 -4.12 -6.21
C THR A 9 13.94 -5.43 -6.53
N SER A 10 13.60 -6.51 -5.84
CA SER A 10 14.12 -7.85 -6.13
C SER A 10 13.29 -8.58 -7.21
N VAL A 11 12.13 -8.03 -7.58
CA VAL A 11 11.22 -8.58 -8.59
C VAL A 11 11.49 -7.91 -9.93
N ASP A 12 11.49 -8.70 -11.01
CA ASP A 12 11.59 -8.14 -12.36
C ASP A 12 10.25 -7.49 -12.78
N PRO A 13 10.22 -6.17 -13.06
CA PRO A 13 9.00 -5.47 -13.49
C PRO A 13 8.40 -6.00 -14.80
N CYS A 14 9.21 -6.59 -15.69
CA CYS A 14 8.71 -7.18 -16.94
C CYS A 14 7.91 -8.46 -16.70
N ASN A 15 8.16 -9.15 -15.59
CA ASN A 15 7.48 -10.39 -15.22
C ASN A 15 6.31 -10.15 -14.26
N ASN A 16 6.47 -9.27 -13.27
CA ASN A 16 5.40 -8.92 -12.33
C ASN A 16 5.53 -7.47 -11.85
N PHE A 17 5.01 -6.56 -12.67
CA PHE A 17 5.05 -5.13 -12.38
C PHE A 17 4.30 -4.76 -11.08
N PHE A 18 3.23 -5.48 -10.77
CA PHE A 18 2.44 -5.22 -9.57
C PHE A 18 3.27 -5.47 -8.29
N ASP A 19 3.94 -6.63 -8.21
CA ASP A 19 4.77 -6.95 -7.05
C ASP A 19 6.03 -6.08 -7.01
N TYR A 20 6.62 -5.73 -8.16
CA TYR A 20 7.72 -4.77 -8.20
C TYR A 20 7.35 -3.41 -7.57
N VAL A 21 6.16 -2.88 -7.84
CA VAL A 21 5.75 -1.54 -7.35
C VAL A 21 5.13 -1.58 -5.95
N CYS A 22 4.40 -2.65 -5.61
CA CYS A 22 3.57 -2.73 -4.41
C CYS A 22 4.04 -3.78 -3.39
N GLY A 23 4.95 -4.67 -3.74
CA GLY A 23 5.28 -5.86 -2.95
C GLY A 23 5.71 -5.56 -1.52
N ALA A 24 6.51 -4.50 -1.31
CA ALA A 24 6.90 -4.10 0.04
C ALA A 24 5.75 -3.46 0.84
N TRP A 25 4.75 -2.87 0.16
CA TRP A 25 3.53 -2.37 0.79
C TRP A 25 2.59 -3.52 1.17
N ASN A 26 2.44 -4.54 0.31
CA ASN A 26 1.61 -5.71 0.59
C ASN A 26 2.08 -6.51 1.81
N ASN A 27 3.39 -6.44 2.14
CA ASN A 27 3.95 -7.05 3.34
C ASN A 27 3.57 -6.33 4.65
N ARG A 28 2.88 -5.19 4.58
CA ARG A 28 2.42 -4.41 5.75
C ARG A 28 0.96 -4.72 6.07
N THR A 29 0.71 -5.94 6.50
CA THR A 29 -0.64 -6.41 6.86
C THR A 29 -1.19 -5.73 8.12
N ASP A 30 -0.31 -5.13 8.93
CA ASP A 30 -0.66 -4.29 10.08
C ASP A 30 -1.40 -3.00 9.70
N MET A 31 -1.41 -2.64 8.41
CA MET A 31 -2.09 -1.43 7.92
C MET A 31 -3.58 -1.61 7.66
N ILE A 32 -4.12 -2.84 7.62
CA ILE A 32 -5.54 -3.11 7.34
C ILE A 32 -6.33 -2.95 8.65
N PRO A 33 -7.25 -1.98 8.77
CA PRO A 33 -8.10 -1.87 9.94
C PRO A 33 -8.95 -3.14 10.12
N PRO A 34 -9.27 -3.54 11.37
CA PRO A 34 -9.99 -4.79 11.64
C PRO A 34 -11.44 -4.84 11.12
N TYR A 35 -11.96 -3.70 10.66
CA TYR A 35 -13.31 -3.56 10.11
C TYR A 35 -13.30 -3.42 8.57
N GLU A 36 -12.17 -3.65 7.91
CA GLU A 36 -12.03 -3.59 6.46
C GLU A 36 -11.52 -4.93 5.91
N ASP A 37 -12.15 -5.41 4.83
CA ASP A 37 -11.76 -6.66 4.16
C ASP A 37 -10.61 -6.46 3.16
N SER A 38 -10.34 -5.23 2.78
CA SER A 38 -9.27 -4.87 1.85
C SER A 38 -8.70 -3.50 2.19
N TRP A 39 -7.47 -3.26 1.76
CA TRP A 39 -6.84 -1.97 1.96
C TRP A 39 -6.06 -1.56 0.73
N GLY A 40 -5.93 -0.26 0.52
CA GLY A 40 -5.19 0.30 -0.59
C GLY A 40 -4.82 1.75 -0.33
N ARG A 41 -3.96 2.32 -1.19
CA ARG A 41 -3.49 3.70 -1.03
C ARG A 41 -4.62 4.74 -1.06
N ALA A 42 -5.64 4.54 -1.89
CA ALA A 42 -6.80 5.43 -1.94
C ALA A 42 -7.60 5.40 -0.63
N MET A 43 -7.84 4.21 -0.07
CA MET A 43 -8.52 4.04 1.22
C MET A 43 -7.71 4.67 2.36
N LEU A 44 -6.40 4.44 2.39
CA LEU A 44 -5.50 5.07 3.37
C LEU A 44 -5.58 6.60 3.30
N PHE A 45 -5.58 7.18 2.09
CA PHE A 45 -5.71 8.62 1.90
C PHE A 45 -7.06 9.12 2.42
N GLN A 46 -8.16 8.50 2.01
CA GLN A 46 -9.50 8.85 2.47
C GLN A 46 -9.62 8.77 3.99
N HIS A 47 -9.13 7.70 4.59
CA HIS A 47 -9.11 7.51 6.05
C HIS A 47 -8.30 8.60 6.75
N THR A 48 -7.11 8.92 6.23
CA THR A 48 -6.24 9.97 6.78
C THR A 48 -6.90 11.34 6.70
N VAL A 49 -7.56 11.66 5.58
CA VAL A 49 -8.27 12.92 5.39
C VAL A 49 -9.47 13.02 6.34
N PHE A 50 -10.32 12.00 6.40
CA PHE A 50 -11.48 12.02 7.30
C PHE A 50 -11.11 12.08 8.77
N LYS A 51 -10.01 11.45 9.19
CA LYS A 51 -9.49 11.56 10.55
C LYS A 51 -9.03 12.97 10.92
N ARG A 52 -8.61 13.77 9.93
CA ARG A 52 -8.15 15.17 10.15
C ARG A 52 -9.26 16.21 10.04
N ILE A 53 -10.35 15.88 9.34
CA ILE A 53 -11.51 16.76 9.20
C ILE A 53 -12.41 16.70 10.45
N LYS A 54 -12.44 15.55 11.13
CA LYS A 54 -13.04 15.40 12.46
C LYS A 54 -12.16 16.02 13.54
#